data_AF-A0A0F4KS92-F1
#
_entry.id   AF-A0A0F4KS92-F1
#
_cell.length_a   1.000
_cell.length_b   1.000
_cell.length_c   1.000
_cell.angle_alpha   90.00
_cell.angle_beta   90.00
_cell.angle_gamma   90.00
#
_symmetry.space_group_name_H-M   'P 1'
#
loop_
_entity.id
_entity.type
_entity.pdbx_description
1 polymer ?
#
loop_
_entity_poly.entity_id
_entity_poly.type
_entity_poly.pdbx_seq_one_letter_code
_entity_poly.pdbx_strand_id
1 'polypeptide(L)'
;MNFKIGDIVYGKVSGIRTYGVFVKLDNTDEQGLIHISECKNGYVPNLERLFQIGQRIKVMVLDIDEYTSKISLSIRALEPVLYNKNHFHKKHYWTNYKHKIGFQTIADIKATWVKEAVKDME
;
A
#
# COMPACT_ATOMS: atom_id res chain seq x y z
N MET A 1 -1.18 -28.27 -14.44
CA MET A 1 -1.65 -26.88 -14.32
C MET A 1 -1.29 -26.11 -15.58
N ASN A 2 -2.24 -25.41 -16.20
CA ASN A 2 -1.98 -24.58 -17.39
C ASN A 2 -2.26 -23.09 -17.12
N PHE A 3 -2.04 -22.66 -15.87
CA PHE A 3 -2.18 -21.28 -15.42
C PHE A 3 -0.80 -20.67 -15.19
N LYS A 4 -0.66 -19.38 -15.49
CA LYS A 4 0.53 -18.60 -15.17
C LYS A 4 0.20 -17.54 -14.13
N ILE A 5 1.22 -17.13 -13.38
CA ILE A 5 1.11 -16.00 -12.47
C ILE A 5 0.75 -14.75 -13.28
N GLY A 6 -0.26 -14.00 -12.81
CA GLY A 6 -0.82 -12.83 -13.48
C GLY A 6 -2.01 -13.13 -14.41
N ASP A 7 -2.31 -14.40 -14.67
CA ASP A 7 -3.48 -14.74 -15.48
C ASP A 7 -4.78 -14.35 -14.76
N ILE A 8 -5.75 -13.92 -15.56
CA ILE A 8 -7.06 -13.53 -15.08
C ILE A 8 -8.05 -14.64 -15.41
N VAL A 9 -8.64 -15.20 -14.37
CA VAL A 9 -9.51 -16.37 -14.45
C VAL A 9 -10.86 -16.08 -13.80
N TYR A 10 -11.86 -16.89 -14.17
CA TYR A 10 -13.18 -16.86 -13.55
C TYR A 10 -13.35 -18.08 -12.66
N GLY A 11 -14.11 -17.94 -11.58
CA GLY A 11 -14.42 -19.05 -10.71
C GLY A 11 -15.66 -18.79 -9.86
N LYS A 12 -16.15 -19.85 -9.22
CA LYS A 12 -17.28 -19.79 -8.29
C LYS A 12 -16.81 -19.94 -6.86
N VAL A 13 -17.35 -19.10 -5.97
CA VAL A 13 -17.08 -19.19 -4.53
C VAL A 13 -17.62 -20.51 -4.00
N SER A 14 -16.74 -21.37 -3.47
CA SER A 14 -17.12 -22.66 -2.88
C SER A 14 -17.33 -22.56 -1.37
N GLY A 15 -16.65 -21.63 -0.70
CA GLY A 15 -16.76 -21.43 0.73
C GLY A 15 -16.10 -20.15 1.19
N ILE A 16 -16.56 -19.64 2.34
CA ILE A 16 -16.06 -18.40 2.94
C ILE A 16 -15.59 -18.74 4.35
N ARG A 17 -14.42 -18.25 4.73
CA ARG A 17 -13.87 -18.35 6.08
C ARG A 17 -13.38 -16.98 6.55
N THR A 18 -13.09 -16.85 7.83
CA THR A 18 -12.62 -15.60 8.43
C THR A 18 -11.30 -15.11 7.85
N TYR A 19 -10.42 -16.02 7.41
CA TYR A 19 -9.13 -15.68 6.82
C TYR A 19 -9.14 -15.51 5.30
N GLY A 20 -10.22 -15.91 4.61
CA GLY A 20 -10.23 -15.88 3.16
C GLY A 20 -11.43 -16.59 2.52
N VAL A 21 -11.46 -16.53 1.19
CA VAL A 21 -12.53 -17.07 0.35
C VAL A 21 -11.97 -18.15 -0.56
N PHE A 22 -12.62 -19.31 -0.59
CA PHE A 22 -12.28 -20.41 -1.48
C PHE A 22 -13.07 -20.28 -2.77
N VAL A 23 -12.37 -20.42 -3.90
CA VAL A 23 -12.93 -20.27 -5.23
C VAL A 23 -12.55 -21.49 -6.05
N LYS A 24 -13.56 -22.18 -6.58
CA LYS A 24 -13.34 -23.21 -7.59
C LYS A 24 -13.18 -22.52 -8.95
N LEU A 25 -12.05 -22.71 -9.61
CA LEU A 25 -11.79 -22.10 -10.91
C LEU A 25 -12.64 -22.77 -11.98
N ASP A 26 -13.14 -21.98 -12.93
CA ASP A 26 -13.77 -22.52 -14.12
C ASP A 26 -12.67 -23.16 -14.99
N ASN A 27 -12.93 -24.36 -15.52
CA ASN A 27 -12.03 -25.19 -16.36
C ASN A 27 -11.01 -26.09 -15.63
N THR A 28 -10.94 -26.07 -14.31
CA THR A 28 -10.12 -27.02 -13.54
C THR A 28 -10.85 -27.50 -12.27
N ASP A 29 -10.40 -28.64 -11.73
CA ASP A 29 -10.84 -29.12 -10.42
C ASP A 29 -10.04 -28.52 -9.26
N GLU A 30 -9.14 -27.60 -9.56
CA GLU A 30 -8.28 -26.92 -8.60
C GLU A 30 -9.05 -25.86 -7.82
N GLN A 31 -8.72 -25.75 -6.53
CA GLN A 31 -9.29 -24.74 -5.64
C GLN A 31 -8.24 -23.67 -5.36
N GLY A 32 -8.63 -22.42 -5.63
CA GLY A 32 -7.85 -21.26 -5.23
C GLY A 32 -8.35 -20.65 -3.93
N LEU A 33 -7.44 -19.98 -3.23
CA LEU A 33 -7.73 -19.23 -2.02
C LEU A 33 -7.45 -17.74 -2.24
N ILE A 34 -8.42 -16.91 -1.93
CA ILE A 34 -8.25 -15.47 -1.82
C ILE A 34 -8.05 -15.13 -0.35
N HIS A 35 -6.89 -14.57 -0.01
CA HIS A 35 -6.64 -14.09 1.35
C HIS A 35 -7.51 -12.85 1.66
N ILE A 36 -7.89 -12.64 2.92
CA ILE A 36 -8.72 -11.50 3.33
C ILE A 36 -8.14 -10.14 2.87
N SER A 37 -6.81 -10.00 2.90
CA SER A 37 -6.10 -8.80 2.44
C SER A 37 -6.16 -8.57 0.93
N GLU A 38 -6.45 -9.61 0.16
CA GLU A 38 -6.50 -9.59 -1.30
C GLU A 38 -7.95 -9.58 -1.85
N CYS A 39 -8.94 -9.56 -0.95
CA CYS A 39 -10.35 -9.47 -1.32
C CYS A 39 -10.76 -8.06 -1.78
N LYS A 40 -10.20 -7.01 -1.17
CA LYS A 40 -10.55 -5.60 -1.47
C LYS A 40 -9.44 -4.66 -0.99
N ASN A 41 -9.31 -3.49 -1.62
CA ASN A 41 -8.53 -2.40 -1.07
C ASN A 41 -9.21 -1.75 0.15
N GLY A 42 -8.53 -1.72 1.31
CA GLY A 42 -9.00 -1.06 2.53
C GLY A 42 -9.49 -2.02 3.62
N TYR A 43 -10.24 -1.48 4.58
CA TYR A 43 -10.77 -2.27 5.70
C TYR A 43 -11.92 -3.17 5.25
N VAL A 44 -11.80 -4.48 5.54
CA VAL A 44 -12.82 -5.48 5.25
C VAL A 44 -13.46 -5.92 6.58
N PRO A 45 -14.70 -5.47 6.89
CA PRO A 45 -15.35 -5.80 8.16
C PRO A 45 -15.82 -7.26 8.22
N ASN A 46 -16.42 -7.77 7.14
CA ASN A 46 -16.93 -9.14 7.07
C ASN A 46 -16.93 -9.65 5.62
N LEU A 47 -16.30 -10.80 5.38
CA LEU A 47 -16.22 -11.42 4.05
C LEU A 47 -17.58 -11.96 3.57
N GLU A 48 -18.40 -12.48 4.50
CA GLU A 48 -19.74 -13.04 4.20
C GLU A 48 -20.72 -12.01 3.63
N ARG A 49 -20.51 -10.72 3.88
CA ARG A 49 -21.32 -9.65 3.28
C ARG A 49 -20.87 -9.28 1.87
N LEU A 50 -19.60 -9.53 1.54
CA LEU A 50 -19.00 -9.17 0.26
C LEU A 50 -19.14 -10.28 -0.78
N PHE A 51 -19.10 -11.52 -0.33
CA PHE A 51 -19.13 -12.70 -1.19
C PHE A 51 -20.27 -13.61 -0.78
N GLN A 52 -20.90 -14.25 -1.77
CA GLN A 52 -21.91 -15.27 -1.55
C GLN A 52 -21.42 -16.61 -2.11
N ILE A 53 -21.75 -17.70 -1.43
CA ILE A 53 -21.44 -19.05 -1.92
C ILE A 53 -22.16 -19.28 -3.25
N GLY A 54 -21.43 -19.78 -4.25
CA GLY A 54 -21.92 -19.98 -5.61
C GLY A 54 -21.80 -18.75 -6.52
N GLN A 55 -21.43 -17.58 -5.99
CA GLN A 55 -21.21 -16.37 -6.78
C GLN A 55 -20.04 -16.58 -7.74
N ARG A 56 -20.24 -16.19 -9.00
CA ARG A 56 -19.19 -16.19 -10.03
C ARG A 56 -18.41 -14.88 -9.95
N ILE A 57 -17.10 -14.97 -9.77
CA ILE A 57 -16.20 -13.83 -9.60
C ILE A 57 -15.00 -13.95 -10.55
N LYS A 58 -14.42 -12.79 -10.86
CA LYS A 58 -13.20 -12.66 -11.66
C LYS A 58 -12.03 -12.42 -10.71
N VAL A 59 -10.96 -13.17 -10.88
CA VAL A 59 -9.80 -13.19 -9.97
C VAL A 59 -8.51 -13.28 -10.76
N MET A 60 -7.42 -12.76 -10.20
CA MET A 60 -6.08 -12.87 -10.76
C MET A 60 -5.25 -13.88 -9.97
N VAL A 61 -4.44 -14.68 -10.67
CA VAL A 61 -3.50 -15.60 -10.06
C VAL A 61 -2.27 -14.84 -9.54
N LEU A 62 -2.00 -14.91 -8.24
CA LEU A 62 -0.82 -14.31 -7.62
C LEU A 62 0.34 -15.30 -7.52
N ASP A 63 0.03 -16.54 -7.14
CA ASP A 63 1.05 -17.56 -6.89
C ASP A 63 0.45 -18.96 -7.08
N ILE A 64 1.28 -19.91 -7.48
CA ILE A 64 0.89 -21.29 -7.76
C ILE A 64 1.87 -22.20 -7.03
N ASP A 65 1.37 -22.96 -6.05
CA ASP A 65 2.15 -24.01 -5.41
C ASP A 65 1.88 -25.34 -6.12
N GLU A 66 2.84 -25.78 -6.93
CA GLU A 66 2.77 -27.03 -7.68
C GLU A 66 2.77 -28.28 -6.78
N TYR A 67 3.35 -28.20 -5.57
CA TYR A 67 3.43 -29.34 -4.66
C TYR A 67 2.09 -29.62 -3.98
N THR A 68 1.41 -28.56 -3.54
CA THR A 68 0.11 -28.69 -2.86
C THR A 68 -1.09 -28.44 -3.77
N SER A 69 -0.85 -28.10 -5.04
CA SER A 69 -1.88 -27.71 -6.03
C SER A 69 -2.79 -26.57 -5.56
N LYS A 70 -2.27 -25.70 -4.68
CA LYS A 70 -2.99 -24.53 -4.16
C LYS A 70 -2.64 -23.31 -4.99
N ILE A 71 -3.65 -22.52 -5.32
CA ILE A 71 -3.48 -21.29 -6.08
C ILE A 71 -3.85 -20.11 -5.18
N SER A 72 -2.93 -19.16 -5.02
CA SER A 72 -3.22 -17.89 -4.36
C SER A 72 -3.86 -16.94 -5.36
N LEU A 73 -5.03 -16.42 -5.02
CA LEU A 73 -5.83 -15.56 -5.88
C LEU A 73 -6.01 -14.16 -5.27
N SER A 74 -6.21 -13.16 -6.11
CA SER A 74 -6.52 -11.79 -5.69
C SER A 74 -7.61 -11.15 -6.55
N ILE A 75 -8.53 -10.47 -5.89
CA ILE A 75 -9.51 -9.57 -6.53
C ILE A 75 -8.95 -8.15 -6.54
N ARG A 76 -8.22 -7.79 -5.47
CA ARG A 76 -7.62 -6.48 -5.30
C ARG A 76 -6.70 -6.09 -6.46
N ALA A 77 -5.97 -7.05 -7.02
CA ALA A 77 -5.07 -6.84 -8.16
C ALA A 77 -5.82 -6.45 -9.46
N LEU A 78 -7.11 -6.75 -9.57
CA LEU A 78 -7.93 -6.35 -10.72
C LEU A 78 -8.51 -4.95 -10.57
N GLU A 79 -8.62 -4.44 -9.34
CA GLU A 79 -9.09 -3.08 -9.10
C GLU A 79 -7.98 -2.10 -9.49
N PRO A 80 -8.29 -1.06 -10.30
CA PRO A 80 -7.31 -0.03 -10.60
C PRO A 80 -6.91 0.65 -9.28
N VAL A 81 -5.61 0.62 -8.97
CA VAL A 81 -5.09 1.34 -7.82
C VAL A 81 -5.27 2.84 -8.13
N LEU A 82 -6.29 3.44 -7.54
CA LEU A 82 -6.39 4.90 -7.44
C LEU A 82 -5.36 5.35 -6.42
N TYR A 83 -4.08 5.31 -6.80
CA TYR A 83 -3.05 5.97 -6.03
C TYR A 83 -3.46 7.46 -5.97
N ASN A 84 -3.81 7.96 -4.80
CA ASN A 84 -3.81 9.40 -4.61
C ASN A 84 -2.34 9.81 -4.66
N LYS A 85 -1.86 10.25 -5.85
CA LYS A 85 -0.52 10.86 -6.03
C LYS A 85 -0.30 12.06 -5.09
N ASN A 86 -1.35 12.53 -4.43
CA ASN A 86 -1.38 13.75 -3.64
C ASN A 86 -1.03 13.55 -2.15
N HIS A 87 -0.41 12.44 -1.76
CA HIS A 87 0.41 12.46 -0.54
C HIS A 87 1.71 13.19 -0.85
N PHE A 88 1.61 14.50 -1.10
CA PHE A 88 2.75 15.38 -0.94
C PHE A 88 3.21 15.20 0.51
N HIS A 89 4.25 14.40 0.72
CA HIS A 89 5.01 14.48 1.96
C HIS A 89 5.42 15.95 2.07
N LYS A 90 4.72 16.72 2.91
CA LYS A 90 5.11 18.09 3.21
C LYS A 90 6.51 17.98 3.77
N LYS A 91 7.51 18.40 2.99
CA LYS A 91 8.88 18.48 3.48
C LYS A 91 8.84 19.44 4.66
N HIS A 92 9.01 18.91 5.86
CA HIS A 92 9.25 19.72 7.04
C HIS A 92 10.67 20.26 6.91
N TYR A 93 10.77 21.50 6.46
CA TYR A 93 12.02 22.24 6.57
C TYR A 93 12.18 22.65 8.02
N TRP A 94 13.35 22.38 8.62
CA TRP A 94 13.71 22.96 9.93
C TRP A 94 13.61 24.48 9.85
N THR A 95 14.03 25.08 8.74
CA THR A 95 13.93 26.50 8.50
C THR A 95 12.54 26.89 7.95
N ASN A 96 11.92 27.87 8.59
CA ASN A 96 10.72 28.51 8.03
C ASN A 96 11.14 29.47 6.91
N TYR A 97 10.99 29.06 5.65
CA TYR A 97 11.33 29.88 4.47
C TYR A 97 10.58 31.22 4.40
N LYS A 98 9.48 31.40 5.15
CA LYS A 98 8.75 32.67 5.22
C LYS A 98 9.49 33.74 6.01
N HIS A 99 10.35 33.34 6.95
CA HIS A 99 11.19 34.26 7.69
C HIS A 99 12.48 34.52 6.91
N LYS A 100 12.54 35.64 6.19
CA LYS A 100 13.78 36.15 5.57
C LYS A 100 14.71 36.80 6.62
N ILE A 101 14.91 36.14 7.76
CA ILE A 101 15.75 36.67 8.85
C ILE A 101 17.24 36.57 8.47
N GLY A 102 17.61 35.63 7.58
CA GLY A 102 18.92 35.56 6.95
C GLY A 102 20.07 35.70 7.95
N PHE A 103 21.02 36.59 7.63
CA PHE A 103 22.14 36.97 8.51
C PHE A 103 21.88 38.27 9.28
N GLN A 104 20.63 38.77 9.33
CA GLN A 104 20.31 40.06 9.94
C GLN A 104 20.67 40.08 11.44
N THR A 105 20.32 39.03 12.17
CA THR A 105 20.63 38.91 13.61
C THR A 105 22.13 38.91 13.88
N ILE A 106 22.91 38.24 13.02
CA ILE A 106 24.37 38.23 13.12
C ILE A 106 24.92 39.62 12.80
N ALA A 107 24.39 40.31 11.79
CA ALA A 107 24.79 41.67 11.46
C ALA A 107 24.52 42.66 12.62
N ASP A 108 23.37 42.53 13.28
CA ASP A 108 22.99 43.37 14.42
C ASP A 108 23.92 43.14 15.63
N ILE A 109 24.32 41.89 15.90
CA ILE A 109 25.16 41.51 17.05
C ILE A 109 26.66 41.71 16.76
N LYS A 110 27.07 41.72 15.49
CA LYS A 110 28.48 41.78 15.06
C LYS A 110 29.27 42.91 15.71
N ALA A 111 28.65 44.07 15.92
CA ALA A 111 29.31 45.23 16.51
C ALA A 111 29.74 44.96 17.97
N THR A 112 28.96 44.20 18.73
CA THR A 112 29.27 43.84 20.12
C THR A 112 30.46 42.88 20.16
N TRP A 113 30.46 41.85 19.31
CA TRP A 113 31.56 40.88 19.23
C TRP A 113 32.88 41.52 18.83
N VAL A 114 32.86 42.50 17.92
CA VAL A 114 34.07 43.25 17.55
C VAL A 114 34.61 44.05 18.73
N LYS A 115 33.74 44.68 19.52
CA LYS A 115 34.14 45.44 20.71
C LYS A 115 34.73 44.53 21.80
N GLU A 116 34.11 43.38 22.04
CA GLU A 116 34.62 42.38 23.00
C GLU A 116 35.98 41.85 22.56
N ALA A 117 36.13 41.48 21.28
CA ALA A 117 37.40 40.97 20.76
C ALA A 117 38.53 42.00 20.84
N VAL A 118 38.27 43.28 20.59
CA VAL A 118 39.28 44.35 20.76
C VAL A 118 39.65 44.51 22.22
N LYS A 119 38.68 44.45 23.14
CA LYS A 119 38.94 44.53 24.58
C LYS A 119 39.78 43.37 25.10
N ASP A 120 39.58 42.17 24.59
CA ASP A 120 40.37 40.99 24.98
C ASP A 120 41.81 41.01 24.41
N MET A 121 42.09 41.91 23.45
CA MET A 121 43.43 42.11 22.86
C MET A 121 44.23 43.24 23.54
N GLU A 122 43.60 44.07 24.36
CA GLU A 122 44.25 45.10 25.21
C GLU A 122 44.69 44.52 26.55
#